data_AF-A0A6U2L6P8-F1
#
_entry.id   AF-A0A6U2L6P8-F1
#
_cell.length_a   1.000
_cell.length_b   1.000
_cell.length_c   1.000
_cell.angle_alpha   90.00
_cell.angle_beta   90.00
_cell.angle_gamma   90.00
#
_symmetry.space_group_name_H-M   'P 1'
#
loop_
_entity.id
_entity.type
_entity.pdbx_description
1 polymer ?
#
loop_
_entity_poly.entity_id
_entity_poly.type
_entity_poly.pdbx_seq_one_letter_code
_entity_poly.pdbx_strand_id
1 'polypeptide(L)'
;MTKTISDSITTHHKACASLLSLVDDVVSDPMELESRLMSSYEALVTMKSSQRSAFLLLADKSNELKEHKSKLEASQLISQNLDYEKAHLKREIKLCREHDQNELEQLCRSEGQSVSSYLEKIGPVDAPMDHKSHQKILDKLSNEIEVRQRLEQELRSIIDESSRIKNETSSKRAFLRNMSGQLSAIERATIPLQKHFSAENLKTGTARRERYTKANKLPGPLYTLCCQLEAYADMLNQTTEEGKQLKIDIVDSKFSLGFSGFVVENSGSPNKRARFENENSVGMELADQAILLKMSYDNSAGANSSHQMNIRFQYIPALQIVTAECLENTEILDNLFPGDSGNVSPNLGDCHGTSSISTFPVKSGKPYLWLQRIAGLQFLSKSASDGDERLEPSTAAVIKQLFRRFRSQRILQNILVTFATLPPNIPIHESMQSFFQNLSSSSSCSSLLVSWNTCGDIASEGIEDMFGRSSVENTCRYFKASLKRQNVYLHLYVEICSEYPVKAPRWYIVSNEQASRSEKIALHDERLKAIQAKVNADYLELVDVENDECFDWLVAHQLCYIAHCFNVMGGSGTLPCLTSRRANICP
;
A
#
# COMPACT_ATOMS: atom_id res chain seq x y z
N MET A 1 112.60 55.48 -10.81
CA MET A 1 112.66 54.81 -9.49
C MET A 1 113.59 53.60 -9.48
N THR A 2 113.54 52.69 -10.46
CA THR A 2 114.64 51.72 -10.70
C THR A 2 115.96 52.43 -10.97
N LYS A 3 115.90 53.59 -11.66
CA LYS A 3 117.02 54.53 -11.78
C LYS A 3 117.63 54.88 -10.42
N THR A 4 116.86 55.30 -9.42
CA THR A 4 117.41 55.78 -8.13
C THR A 4 118.18 54.71 -7.32
N ILE A 5 117.74 53.45 -7.36
CA ILE A 5 118.46 52.33 -6.73
C ILE A 5 119.70 51.97 -7.57
N SER A 6 119.55 51.90 -8.89
CA SER A 6 120.68 51.69 -9.82
C SER A 6 121.72 52.81 -9.69
N ASP A 7 121.29 54.05 -9.48
CA ASP A 7 122.13 55.23 -9.29
C ASP A 7 122.84 55.17 -7.92
N SER A 8 122.16 54.69 -6.87
CA SER A 8 122.77 54.43 -5.55
C SER A 8 123.79 53.28 -5.59
N ILE A 9 123.52 52.21 -6.34
CA ILE A 9 124.44 51.08 -6.51
C ILE A 9 125.65 51.47 -7.37
N THR A 10 125.44 52.24 -8.45
CA THR A 10 126.54 52.71 -9.30
C THR A 10 127.43 53.74 -8.60
N THR A 11 126.86 54.64 -7.79
CA THR A 11 127.63 55.56 -6.94
C THR A 11 128.41 54.81 -5.86
N HIS A 12 127.82 53.78 -5.24
CA HIS A 12 128.51 52.87 -4.34
C HIS A 12 129.72 52.19 -5.03
N HIS A 13 129.50 51.61 -6.21
CA HIS A 13 130.55 50.92 -6.96
C HIS A 13 131.69 51.87 -7.39
N LYS A 14 131.36 53.11 -7.76
CA LYS A 14 132.37 54.14 -8.09
C LYS A 14 133.20 54.54 -6.86
N ALA A 15 132.55 54.70 -5.70
CA ALA A 15 133.25 54.99 -4.44
C ALA A 15 134.18 53.84 -4.01
N CYS A 16 133.76 52.57 -4.19
CA CYS A 16 134.62 51.40 -3.97
C CYS A 16 135.83 51.39 -4.91
N ALA A 17 135.62 51.64 -6.20
CA ALA A 17 136.72 51.67 -7.18
C ALA A 17 137.72 52.80 -6.85
N SER A 18 137.23 53.98 -6.46
CA SER A 18 138.07 55.09 -6.02
C SER A 18 138.84 54.80 -4.74
N LEU A 19 138.26 54.04 -3.80
CA LEU A 19 138.94 53.57 -2.59
C LEU A 19 140.07 52.60 -2.92
N LEU A 20 139.80 51.62 -3.79
CA LEU A 20 140.80 50.62 -4.19
C LEU A 20 142.01 51.25 -4.88
N SER A 21 141.78 52.19 -5.80
CA SER A 21 142.88 52.92 -6.44
C SER A 21 143.70 53.74 -5.44
N LEU A 22 143.03 54.45 -4.51
CA LEU A 22 143.72 55.23 -3.47
C LEU A 22 144.53 54.34 -2.51
N VAL A 23 144.07 53.11 -2.24
CA VAL A 23 144.81 52.14 -1.42
C VAL A 23 146.05 51.62 -2.14
N ASP A 24 145.94 51.26 -3.42
CA ASP A 24 147.09 50.82 -4.24
C ASP A 24 148.15 51.93 -4.38
N ASP A 25 147.72 53.19 -4.48
CA ASP A 25 148.60 54.35 -4.57
C ASP A 25 149.34 54.64 -3.25
N VAL A 26 148.70 54.44 -2.09
CA VAL A 26 149.32 54.59 -0.76
C VAL A 26 150.39 53.52 -0.50
N VAL A 27 150.22 52.31 -1.05
CA VAL A 27 151.22 51.22 -0.95
C VAL A 27 152.47 51.54 -1.77
N SER A 28 152.34 52.34 -2.84
CA SER A 28 153.42 52.60 -3.79
C SER A 28 154.31 53.80 -3.43
N ASP A 29 153.79 54.82 -2.72
CA ASP A 29 154.59 56.00 -2.32
C ASP A 29 154.07 56.65 -0.99
N PRO A 30 154.86 56.66 0.10
CA PRO A 30 154.41 57.12 1.42
C PRO A 30 154.48 58.65 1.65
N MET A 31 154.91 59.48 0.68
CA MET A 31 155.22 60.90 0.94
C MET A 31 154.02 61.88 0.94
N GLU A 32 152.77 61.41 0.85
CA GLU A 32 151.53 62.23 0.79
C GLU A 32 150.33 61.62 1.55
N LEU A 33 150.60 60.97 2.68
CA LEU A 33 149.65 60.08 3.37
C LEU A 33 148.35 60.76 3.86
N GLU A 34 148.41 61.99 4.35
CA GLU A 34 147.28 62.65 5.04
C GLU A 34 146.16 63.09 4.09
N SER A 35 146.50 63.61 2.90
CA SER A 35 145.52 63.97 1.86
C SER A 35 144.80 62.74 1.30
N ARG A 36 145.55 61.65 1.06
CA ARG A 36 145.01 60.39 0.55
C ARG A 36 144.11 59.69 1.57
N LEU A 37 144.44 59.78 2.86
CA LEU A 37 143.56 59.31 3.95
C LEU A 37 142.23 60.06 3.98
N MET A 38 142.23 61.38 3.83
CA MET A 38 140.98 62.17 3.80
C MET A 38 140.10 61.82 2.60
N SER A 39 140.66 61.71 1.39
CA SER A 39 139.89 61.27 0.21
C SER A 39 139.37 59.83 0.34
N SER A 40 140.13 58.94 1.00
CA SER A 40 139.66 57.59 1.30
C SER A 40 138.48 57.59 2.27
N TYR A 41 138.51 58.46 3.30
CA TYR A 41 137.42 58.58 4.26
C TYR A 41 136.14 59.13 3.60
N GLU A 42 136.26 60.14 2.74
CA GLU A 42 135.13 60.67 1.96
C GLU A 42 134.52 59.60 1.02
N ALA A 43 135.35 58.82 0.33
CA ALA A 43 134.88 57.72 -0.50
C ALA A 43 134.18 56.63 0.34
N LEU A 44 134.64 56.35 1.56
CA LEU A 44 133.99 55.40 2.47
C LEU A 44 132.66 55.93 3.03
N VAL A 45 132.58 57.22 3.34
CA VAL A 45 131.33 57.88 3.79
C VAL A 45 130.30 57.90 2.67
N THR A 46 130.69 58.30 1.46
CA THR A 46 129.79 58.29 0.29
C THR A 46 129.29 56.87 -0.01
N MET A 47 130.18 55.88 0.04
CA MET A 47 129.87 54.45 -0.09
C MET A 47 128.84 53.97 0.94
N LYS A 48 129.02 54.32 2.23
CA LYS A 48 128.05 53.97 3.30
C LYS A 48 126.72 54.72 3.15
N SER A 49 126.77 55.98 2.70
CA SER A 49 125.56 56.78 2.51
C SER A 49 124.67 56.25 1.37
N SER A 50 125.27 55.81 0.26
CA SER A 50 124.55 55.23 -0.88
C SER A 50 124.03 53.82 -0.60
N GLN A 51 124.74 53.03 0.21
CA GLN A 51 124.20 51.78 0.76
C GLN A 51 122.96 52.05 1.60
N ARG A 52 123.02 53.02 2.51
CA ARG A 52 121.89 53.36 3.39
C ARG A 52 120.68 53.84 2.60
N SER A 53 120.87 54.68 1.56
CA SER A 53 119.75 55.14 0.72
C SER A 53 119.09 53.99 -0.06
N ALA A 54 119.89 53.06 -0.61
CA ALA A 54 119.36 51.89 -1.30
C ALA A 54 118.57 50.97 -0.35
N PHE A 55 119.07 50.72 0.87
CA PHE A 55 118.36 49.92 1.86
C PHE A 55 117.06 50.57 2.34
N LEU A 56 117.03 51.90 2.52
CA LEU A 56 115.80 52.61 2.88
C LEU A 56 114.75 52.53 1.77
N LEU A 57 115.13 52.73 0.51
CA LEU A 57 114.22 52.58 -0.63
C LEU A 57 113.69 51.15 -0.78
N LEU A 58 114.54 50.15 -0.55
CA LEU A 58 114.11 48.74 -0.52
C LEU A 58 113.14 48.46 0.63
N ALA A 59 113.36 49.05 1.81
CA ALA A 59 112.45 48.94 2.94
C ALA A 59 111.10 49.59 2.63
N ASP A 60 111.08 50.79 2.04
CA ASP A 60 109.85 51.48 1.64
C ASP A 60 109.06 50.68 0.61
N LYS A 61 109.73 50.12 -0.41
CA LYS A 61 109.07 49.28 -1.42
C LYS A 61 108.61 47.94 -0.85
N SER A 62 109.36 47.37 0.10
CA SER A 62 108.90 46.19 0.83
C SER A 62 107.63 46.49 1.63
N ASN A 63 107.54 47.66 2.25
CA ASN A 63 106.36 48.09 3.00
C ASN A 63 105.15 48.35 2.09
N GLU A 64 105.33 49.06 0.97
CA GLU A 64 104.28 49.30 -0.02
C GLU A 64 103.74 47.98 -0.61
N LEU A 65 104.65 47.04 -0.91
CA LEU A 65 104.28 45.70 -1.39
C LEU A 65 103.49 44.92 -0.32
N LYS A 66 103.89 45.01 0.96
CA LYS A 66 103.13 44.40 2.07
C LYS A 66 101.72 45.00 2.19
N GLU A 67 101.57 46.30 2.03
CA GLU A 67 100.26 46.96 2.09
C GLU A 67 99.34 46.52 0.95
N HIS A 68 99.84 46.52 -0.30
CA HIS A 68 99.08 46.04 -1.45
C HIS A 68 98.75 44.55 -1.34
N LYS A 69 99.68 43.74 -0.83
CA LYS A 69 99.44 42.33 -0.56
C LYS A 69 98.31 42.14 0.46
N SER A 70 98.31 42.92 1.54
CA SER A 70 97.23 42.87 2.55
C SER A 70 95.87 43.23 1.96
N LYS A 71 95.78 44.26 1.10
CA LYS A 71 94.52 44.63 0.41
C LYS A 71 94.03 43.54 -0.54
N LEU A 72 94.95 42.90 -1.26
CA LEU A 72 94.65 41.77 -2.13
C LEU A 72 94.14 40.56 -1.33
N GLU A 73 94.82 40.21 -0.24
CA GLU A 73 94.42 39.13 0.66
C GLU A 73 93.02 39.38 1.26
N ALA A 74 92.71 40.61 1.66
CA ALA A 74 91.37 40.98 2.14
C ALA A 74 90.28 40.83 1.06
N SER A 75 90.57 41.25 -0.17
CA SER A 75 89.62 41.13 -1.28
C SER A 75 89.41 39.67 -1.69
N GLN A 76 90.49 38.87 -1.66
CA GLN A 76 90.44 37.44 -1.93
C GLN A 76 89.61 36.70 -0.88
N LEU A 77 89.71 37.10 0.40
CA LEU A 77 88.87 36.56 1.48
C LEU A 77 87.38 36.85 1.25
N ILE A 78 87.03 38.07 0.83
CA ILE A 78 85.63 38.43 0.53
C ILE A 78 85.09 37.59 -0.62
N SER A 79 85.86 37.42 -1.70
CA SER A 79 85.46 36.58 -2.83
C SER A 79 85.22 35.13 -2.38
N GLN A 80 86.11 34.57 -1.56
CA GLN A 80 85.95 33.21 -1.04
C GLN A 80 84.71 33.05 -0.16
N ASN A 81 84.39 34.04 0.68
CA ASN A 81 83.18 34.04 1.50
C ASN A 81 81.91 34.02 0.62
N LEU A 82 81.86 34.86 -0.42
CA LEU A 82 80.73 34.91 -1.35
C LEU A 82 80.58 33.63 -2.16
N ASP A 83 81.69 33.02 -2.59
CA ASP A 83 81.66 31.73 -3.27
C ASP A 83 81.12 30.63 -2.35
N TYR A 84 81.48 30.66 -1.07
CA TYR A 84 80.93 29.77 -0.05
C TYR A 84 79.42 29.95 0.15
N GLU A 85 78.95 31.19 0.28
CA GLU A 85 77.52 31.51 0.44
C GLU A 85 76.71 31.07 -0.78
N LYS A 86 77.20 31.36 -1.98
CA LYS A 86 76.60 30.90 -3.23
C LYS A 86 76.53 29.36 -3.29
N ALA A 87 77.60 28.66 -2.90
CA ALA A 87 77.62 27.20 -2.87
C ALA A 87 76.68 26.62 -1.78
N HIS A 88 76.52 27.32 -0.66
CA HIS A 88 75.56 26.97 0.38
C HIS A 88 74.12 27.11 -0.13
N LEU A 89 73.75 28.29 -0.62
CA LEU A 89 72.41 28.57 -1.14
C LEU A 89 72.04 27.65 -2.31
N LYS A 90 72.99 27.33 -3.20
CA LYS A 90 72.75 26.35 -4.27
C LYS A 90 72.46 24.94 -3.72
N ARG A 91 73.18 24.50 -2.69
CA ARG A 91 72.91 23.21 -2.04
C ARG A 91 71.55 23.22 -1.36
N GLU A 92 71.18 24.32 -0.72
CA GLU A 92 69.89 24.48 -0.05
C GLU A 92 68.72 24.49 -1.04
N ILE A 93 68.84 25.21 -2.17
CA ILE A 93 67.86 25.17 -3.26
C ILE A 93 67.73 23.76 -3.82
N LYS A 94 68.85 23.06 -4.02
CA LYS A 94 68.84 21.68 -4.49
C LYS A 94 68.09 20.77 -3.50
N LEU A 95 68.39 20.90 -2.21
CA LEU A 95 67.75 20.14 -1.14
C LEU A 95 66.24 20.43 -1.06
N CYS A 96 65.81 21.69 -1.23
CA CYS A 96 64.39 22.05 -1.26
C CYS A 96 63.65 21.50 -2.50
N ARG A 97 64.33 21.39 -3.65
CA ARG A 97 63.77 20.81 -4.88
C ARG A 97 63.68 19.29 -4.84
N GLU A 98 64.65 18.66 -4.20
CA GLU A 98 64.75 17.21 -4.04
C GLU A 98 64.02 16.72 -2.78
N HIS A 99 63.33 17.60 -2.05
CA HIS A 99 62.55 17.19 -0.90
C HIS A 99 61.44 16.24 -1.35
N ASP A 100 61.51 15.00 -0.87
CA ASP A 100 60.61 13.93 -1.27
C ASP A 100 59.15 14.31 -0.97
N GLN A 101 58.33 14.37 -2.01
CA GLN A 101 56.88 14.51 -1.90
C GLN A 101 56.24 13.12 -1.86
N ASN A 102 56.60 12.34 -0.83
CA ASN A 102 56.18 10.93 -0.68
C ASN A 102 54.65 10.76 -0.79
N GLU A 103 53.88 11.72 -0.27
CA GLU A 103 52.42 11.71 -0.30
C GLU A 103 51.87 11.94 -1.72
N LEU A 104 52.51 12.81 -2.50
CA LEU A 104 52.13 13.05 -3.90
C LEU A 104 52.47 11.82 -4.76
N GLU A 105 53.61 11.17 -4.51
CA GLU A 105 53.95 9.91 -5.17
C GLU A 105 52.94 8.81 -4.88
N GLN A 106 52.49 8.70 -3.62
CA GLN A 106 51.51 7.71 -3.21
C GLN A 106 50.15 7.95 -3.88
N LEU A 107 49.72 9.21 -4.01
CA LEU A 107 48.50 9.60 -4.72
C LEU A 107 48.58 9.28 -6.22
N CYS A 108 49.64 9.71 -6.91
CA CYS A 108 49.81 9.44 -8.34
C CYS A 108 49.85 7.93 -8.64
N ARG A 109 50.49 7.12 -7.78
CA ARG A 109 50.48 5.65 -7.88
C ARG A 109 49.07 5.07 -7.77
N SER A 110 48.22 5.61 -6.89
CA SER A 110 46.84 5.13 -6.71
C SER A 110 45.95 5.39 -7.93
N GLU A 111 46.26 6.44 -8.70
CA GLU A 111 45.56 6.81 -9.94
C GLU A 111 46.20 6.22 -11.21
N GLY A 112 47.26 5.42 -11.07
CA GLY A 112 47.98 4.82 -12.20
C GLY A 112 48.79 5.82 -13.03
N GLN A 113 49.12 7.00 -12.49
CA GLN A 113 49.90 8.04 -13.14
C GLN A 113 51.28 8.19 -12.49
N SER A 114 52.29 8.61 -13.27
CA SER A 114 53.61 8.94 -12.72
C SER A 114 53.64 10.41 -12.30
N VAL A 115 54.31 10.74 -11.19
CA VAL A 115 54.50 12.14 -10.74
C VAL A 115 55.11 13.00 -11.84
N SER A 116 56.02 12.43 -12.64
CA SER A 116 56.61 13.10 -13.81
C SER A 116 55.55 13.53 -14.85
N SER A 117 54.55 12.68 -15.09
CA SER A 117 53.46 12.97 -16.04
C SER A 117 52.47 14.02 -15.52
N TYR A 118 52.38 14.18 -14.20
CA TYR A 118 51.55 15.19 -13.55
C TYR A 118 52.26 16.56 -13.54
N LEU A 119 53.57 16.59 -13.26
CA LEU A 119 54.39 17.79 -13.28
C LEU A 119 54.59 18.36 -14.69
N GLU A 120 54.68 17.52 -15.73
CA GLU A 120 54.73 17.97 -17.13
C GLU A 120 53.48 18.76 -17.55
N LYS A 121 52.30 18.44 -16.99
CA LYS A 121 51.04 19.14 -17.28
C LYS A 121 50.96 20.52 -16.61
N ILE A 122 51.75 20.76 -15.56
CA ILE A 122 51.73 22.00 -14.77
C ILE A 122 52.69 23.06 -15.37
N GLY A 123 53.54 22.66 -16.33
CA GLY A 123 54.45 23.56 -17.04
C GLY A 123 55.73 23.87 -16.23
N PRO A 124 56.70 24.58 -16.85
CA PRO A 124 58.00 24.84 -16.24
C PRO A 124 57.89 25.71 -14.99
N VAL A 125 58.62 25.30 -13.94
CA VAL A 125 58.63 25.87 -12.57
C VAL A 125 59.00 27.37 -12.51
N ASP A 126 59.61 27.92 -13.57
CA ASP A 126 60.07 29.31 -13.63
C ASP A 126 59.00 30.33 -14.09
N ALA A 127 57.77 29.88 -14.37
CA ALA A 127 56.64 30.78 -14.64
C ALA A 127 55.97 31.21 -13.32
N PRO A 128 55.58 32.49 -13.14
CA PRO A 128 54.80 32.90 -11.98
C PRO A 128 53.51 32.08 -11.91
N MET A 129 53.37 31.26 -10.87
CA MET A 129 52.20 30.39 -10.68
C MET A 129 50.94 31.27 -10.63
N ASP A 130 50.03 31.09 -11.59
CA ASP A 130 48.75 31.78 -11.59
C ASP A 130 47.92 31.27 -10.41
N HIS A 131 47.68 32.09 -9.39
CA HIS A 131 46.88 31.73 -8.21
C HIS A 131 45.53 31.10 -8.57
N LYS A 132 44.94 31.48 -9.72
CA LYS A 132 43.70 30.87 -10.22
C LYS A 132 43.86 29.41 -10.64
N SER A 133 45.02 29.03 -11.16
CA SER A 133 45.31 27.64 -11.56
C SER A 133 45.46 26.73 -10.34
N HIS A 134 46.14 27.20 -9.28
CA HIS A 134 46.25 26.48 -8.01
C HIS A 134 44.88 26.34 -7.33
N GLN A 135 44.07 27.40 -7.28
CA GLN A 135 42.72 27.35 -6.72
C GLN A 135 41.84 26.31 -7.43
N LYS A 136 41.90 26.23 -8.76
CA LYS A 136 41.18 25.19 -9.51
C LYS A 136 41.58 23.76 -9.14
N ILE A 137 42.83 23.54 -8.74
CA ILE A 137 43.29 22.22 -8.26
C ILE A 137 42.71 21.95 -6.87
N LEU A 138 42.74 22.93 -5.97
CA LEU A 138 42.12 22.81 -4.64
C LEU A 138 40.62 22.53 -4.74
N ASP A 139 39.90 23.25 -5.61
CA ASP A 139 38.45 23.05 -5.82
C ASP A 139 38.15 21.65 -6.39
N LYS A 140 39.02 21.11 -7.25
CA LYS A 140 38.88 19.72 -7.74
C LYS A 140 39.09 18.71 -6.62
N LEU A 141 40.13 18.90 -5.80
CA LEU A 141 40.42 18.02 -4.68
C LEU A 141 39.33 18.07 -3.60
N SER A 142 38.78 19.24 -3.30
CA SER A 142 37.65 19.37 -2.37
C SER A 142 36.41 18.65 -2.90
N ASN A 143 36.08 18.84 -4.17
CA ASN A 143 34.97 18.14 -4.81
C ASN A 143 35.19 16.61 -4.79
N GLU A 144 36.42 16.15 -5.02
CA GLU A 144 36.74 14.72 -4.96
C GLU A 144 36.58 14.14 -3.55
N ILE A 145 37.02 14.87 -2.52
CA ILE A 145 36.82 14.49 -1.12
C ILE A 145 35.33 14.39 -0.80
N GLU A 146 34.53 15.38 -1.20
CA GLU A 146 33.07 15.37 -0.99
C GLU A 146 32.40 14.18 -1.68
N VAL A 147 32.81 13.87 -2.92
CA VAL A 147 32.30 12.72 -3.67
C VAL A 147 32.69 11.41 -2.97
N ARG A 148 33.94 11.26 -2.52
CA ARG A 148 34.40 10.06 -1.80
C ARG A 148 33.63 9.88 -0.49
N GLN A 149 33.40 10.95 0.26
CA GLN A 149 32.60 10.90 1.49
C GLN A 149 31.15 10.48 1.23
N ARG A 150 30.52 11.01 0.17
CA ARG A 150 29.16 10.62 -0.23
C ARG A 150 29.09 9.14 -0.61
N LEU A 151 30.04 8.68 -1.43
CA LEU A 151 30.11 7.28 -1.86
C LEU A 151 30.38 6.34 -0.68
N GLU A 152 31.20 6.75 0.29
CA GLU A 152 31.43 5.98 1.51
C GLU A 152 30.14 5.86 2.35
N GLN A 153 29.36 6.94 2.46
CA GLN A 153 28.07 6.92 3.15
C GLN A 153 27.05 6.02 2.43
N GLU A 154 26.97 6.10 1.10
CA GLU A 154 26.12 5.21 0.28
C GLU A 154 26.53 3.74 0.46
N LEU A 155 27.84 3.45 0.40
CA LEU A 155 28.38 2.11 0.59
C LEU A 155 28.00 1.57 1.98
N ARG A 156 28.16 2.37 3.04
CA ARG A 156 27.73 1.99 4.40
C ARG A 156 26.23 1.68 4.45
N SER A 157 25.38 2.52 3.86
CA SER A 157 23.94 2.28 3.82
C SER A 157 23.55 0.98 3.08
N ILE A 158 24.26 0.65 2.00
CA ILE A 158 24.03 -0.59 1.23
C ILE A 158 24.51 -1.81 2.02
N ILE A 159 25.63 -1.72 2.74
CA ILE A 159 26.10 -2.78 3.64
C ILE A 159 25.06 -3.04 4.73
N ASP A 160 24.55 -1.98 5.35
CA ASP A 160 23.54 -2.08 6.40
C ASP A 160 22.25 -2.73 5.86
N GLU A 161 21.76 -2.30 4.70
CA GLU A 161 20.58 -2.88 4.05
C GLU A 161 20.80 -4.36 3.66
N SER A 162 21.98 -4.69 3.13
CA SER A 162 22.36 -6.07 2.81
C SER A 162 22.39 -6.95 4.07
N SER A 163 22.92 -6.43 5.17
CA SER A 163 22.93 -7.13 6.46
C SER A 163 21.50 -7.34 7.00
N ARG A 164 20.62 -6.35 6.87
CA ARG A 164 19.20 -6.42 7.25
C ARG A 164 18.46 -7.50 6.46
N ILE A 165 18.57 -7.47 5.13
CA ILE A 165 17.95 -8.46 4.24
C ILE A 165 18.49 -9.87 4.54
N LYS A 166 19.79 -10.00 4.81
CA LYS A 166 20.41 -11.29 5.17
C LYS A 166 19.85 -11.84 6.48
N ASN A 167 19.65 -10.99 7.49
CA ASN A 167 19.06 -11.36 8.78
C ASN A 167 17.56 -11.72 8.66
N GLU A 168 16.80 -10.97 7.86
CA GLU A 168 15.40 -11.30 7.61
C GLU A 168 15.26 -12.63 6.85
N THR A 169 16.12 -12.85 5.86
CA THR A 169 16.16 -14.09 5.08
C THR A 169 16.55 -15.29 5.94
N SER A 170 17.54 -15.13 6.84
CA SER A 170 17.95 -16.20 7.76
C SER A 170 16.82 -16.55 8.73
N SER A 171 16.11 -15.54 9.26
CA SER A 171 14.95 -15.71 10.14
C SER A 171 13.79 -16.42 9.43
N LYS A 172 13.43 -15.97 8.21
CA LYS A 172 12.40 -16.62 7.38
C LYS A 172 12.76 -18.07 7.04
N ARG A 173 14.03 -18.34 6.69
CA ARG A 173 14.51 -19.72 6.43
C ARG A 173 14.47 -20.59 7.68
N ALA A 174 14.83 -20.05 8.85
CA ALA A 174 14.75 -20.77 10.12
C ALA A 174 13.28 -21.11 10.46
N PHE A 175 12.36 -20.16 10.28
CA PHE A 175 10.93 -20.39 10.41
C PHE A 175 10.42 -21.50 9.47
N LEU A 176 10.74 -21.43 8.17
CA LEU A 176 10.34 -22.44 7.19
C LEU A 176 10.92 -23.83 7.49
N ARG A 177 12.15 -23.91 8.01
CA ARG A 177 12.75 -25.18 8.46
C ARG A 177 12.05 -25.74 9.70
N ASN A 178 11.61 -24.87 10.62
CA ASN A 178 10.86 -25.29 11.80
C ASN A 178 9.41 -25.69 11.45
N MET A 179 8.83 -25.11 10.40
CA MET A 179 7.46 -25.38 9.96
C MET A 179 7.23 -26.85 9.61
N SER A 180 8.18 -27.53 8.96
CA SER A 180 8.04 -28.97 8.66
C SER A 180 7.97 -29.82 9.93
N GLY A 181 8.73 -29.47 10.97
CA GLY A 181 8.69 -30.10 12.28
C GLY A 181 7.34 -29.87 12.99
N GLN A 182 6.83 -28.64 12.95
CA GLN A 182 5.51 -28.29 13.49
C GLN A 182 4.38 -29.02 12.76
N LEU A 183 4.40 -29.08 11.42
CA LEU A 183 3.42 -29.81 10.62
C LEU A 183 3.45 -31.31 10.94
N SER A 184 4.64 -31.90 11.10
CA SER A 184 4.78 -33.31 11.49
C SER A 184 4.29 -33.57 12.93
N ALA A 185 4.38 -32.58 13.82
CA ALA A 185 3.82 -32.67 15.17
C ALA A 185 2.28 -32.61 15.16
N ILE A 186 1.69 -31.71 14.35
CA ILE A 186 0.24 -31.61 14.15
C ILE A 186 -0.29 -32.89 13.48
N GLU A 187 0.40 -33.40 12.45
CA GLU A 187 0.04 -34.66 11.80
C GLU A 187 0.01 -35.79 12.82
N ARG A 188 1.10 -35.98 13.60
CA ARG A 188 1.14 -36.99 14.66
C ARG A 188 0.03 -36.84 15.69
N ALA A 189 -0.28 -35.61 16.12
CA ALA A 189 -1.36 -35.34 17.06
C ALA A 189 -2.75 -35.64 16.49
N THR A 190 -2.93 -35.49 15.17
CA THR A 190 -4.22 -35.69 14.50
C THR A 190 -4.44 -37.12 13.98
N ILE A 191 -3.42 -37.99 13.94
CA ILE A 191 -3.53 -39.41 13.51
C ILE A 191 -4.73 -40.14 14.15
N PRO A 192 -5.00 -40.05 15.47
CA PRO A 192 -6.14 -40.75 16.07
C PRO A 192 -7.48 -40.29 15.49
N LEU A 193 -7.68 -38.97 15.35
CA LEU A 193 -8.87 -38.39 14.75
C LEU A 193 -8.99 -38.75 13.28
N GLN A 194 -7.89 -38.71 12.53
CA GLN A 194 -7.86 -39.15 11.14
C GLN A 194 -8.34 -40.60 11.02
N LYS A 195 -7.89 -41.52 11.87
CA LYS A 195 -8.37 -42.93 11.85
C LYS A 195 -9.87 -43.03 12.12
N HIS A 196 -10.41 -42.20 13.01
CA HIS A 196 -11.85 -42.15 13.28
C HIS A 196 -12.66 -41.63 12.09
N PHE A 197 -12.22 -40.56 11.43
CA PHE A 197 -12.96 -39.95 10.30
C PHE A 197 -12.63 -40.55 8.92
N SER A 198 -11.50 -41.24 8.75
CA SER A 198 -11.12 -41.88 7.47
C SER A 198 -12.01 -43.07 7.10
N ALA A 199 -12.76 -43.62 8.06
CA ALA A 199 -13.75 -44.65 7.80
C ALA A 199 -14.97 -44.11 7.03
N GLU A 200 -15.25 -42.80 7.12
CA GLU A 200 -16.36 -42.12 6.47
C GLU A 200 -15.87 -41.36 5.23
N ASN A 201 -15.43 -42.07 4.18
CA ASN A 201 -15.30 -41.56 2.80
C ASN A 201 -14.91 -40.07 2.61
N LEU A 202 -13.98 -39.52 3.41
CA LEU A 202 -13.40 -38.21 3.14
C LEU A 202 -12.43 -38.38 1.96
N LYS A 203 -12.97 -38.33 0.74
CA LYS A 203 -12.16 -38.21 -0.47
C LYS A 203 -11.46 -36.86 -0.44
N THR A 204 -10.32 -36.77 0.24
CA THR A 204 -9.33 -35.70 0.07
C THR A 204 -8.64 -35.92 -1.28
N GLY A 205 -9.41 -35.84 -2.37
CA GLY A 205 -8.94 -36.13 -3.71
C GLY A 205 -8.02 -35.05 -4.26
N THR A 206 -7.20 -35.43 -5.24
CA THR A 206 -6.37 -34.52 -6.07
C THR A 206 -7.16 -33.32 -6.61
N ALA A 207 -8.43 -33.54 -6.99
CA ALA A 207 -9.34 -32.49 -7.46
C ALA A 207 -9.63 -31.39 -6.42
N ARG A 208 -9.69 -31.72 -5.11
CA ARG A 208 -9.88 -30.71 -4.05
C ARG A 208 -8.61 -29.90 -3.84
N ARG A 209 -7.45 -30.54 -3.97
CA ARG A 209 -6.14 -29.87 -3.89
C ARG A 209 -5.94 -28.89 -5.04
N GLU A 210 -6.34 -29.24 -6.26
CA GLU A 210 -6.28 -28.34 -7.42
C GLU A 210 -7.21 -27.13 -7.31
N ARG A 211 -8.37 -27.28 -6.64
CA ARG A 211 -9.24 -26.14 -6.31
C ARG A 211 -8.57 -25.22 -5.29
N TYR A 212 -7.97 -25.79 -4.24
CA TYR A 212 -7.25 -25.00 -3.23
C TYR A 212 -5.96 -24.35 -3.73
N THR A 213 -5.25 -24.92 -4.71
CA THR A 213 -4.09 -24.23 -5.31
C THR A 213 -4.51 -22.96 -6.06
N LYS A 214 -5.71 -22.93 -6.65
CA LYS A 214 -6.28 -21.71 -7.25
C LYS A 214 -6.69 -20.70 -6.17
N ALA A 215 -7.18 -21.17 -5.03
CA ALA A 215 -7.56 -20.37 -3.88
C ALA A 215 -6.36 -19.78 -3.08
N ASN A 216 -5.13 -20.26 -3.27
CA ASN A 216 -3.94 -19.79 -2.54
C ASN A 216 -3.65 -18.28 -2.68
N LYS A 217 -4.20 -17.63 -3.70
CA LYS A 217 -4.04 -16.17 -3.92
C LYS A 217 -5.10 -15.33 -3.21
N LEU A 218 -6.12 -15.96 -2.62
CA LEU A 218 -7.19 -15.27 -1.90
C LEU A 218 -6.67 -14.74 -0.55
N PRO A 219 -7.15 -13.57 -0.09
CA PRO A 219 -6.99 -13.12 1.28
C PRO A 219 -7.49 -14.15 2.29
N GLY A 220 -6.88 -14.21 3.49
CA GLY A 220 -7.20 -15.22 4.52
C GLY A 220 -8.70 -15.42 4.81
N PRO A 221 -9.50 -14.34 4.96
CA PRO A 221 -10.95 -14.48 5.17
C PRO A 221 -11.69 -15.07 3.98
N LEU A 222 -11.35 -14.66 2.75
CA LEU A 222 -11.92 -15.23 1.53
C LEU A 222 -11.47 -16.68 1.32
N TYR A 223 -10.22 -17.00 1.64
CA TYR A 223 -9.74 -18.39 1.59
C TYR A 223 -10.55 -19.29 2.53
N THR A 224 -10.76 -18.84 3.77
CA THR A 224 -11.57 -19.57 4.77
C THR A 224 -12.99 -19.77 4.28
N LEU A 225 -13.63 -18.70 3.80
CA LEU A 225 -14.97 -18.74 3.21
C LEU A 225 -15.04 -19.73 2.04
N CYS A 226 -14.06 -19.70 1.11
CA CYS A 226 -13.99 -20.60 -0.03
C CYS A 226 -13.91 -22.07 0.43
N CYS A 227 -13.02 -22.38 1.37
CA CYS A 227 -12.89 -23.74 1.90
C CYS A 227 -14.19 -24.25 2.54
N GLN A 228 -14.87 -23.39 3.30
CA GLN A 228 -16.14 -23.74 3.95
C GLN A 228 -17.28 -23.93 2.95
N LEU A 229 -17.42 -23.03 1.96
CA LEU A 229 -18.43 -23.14 0.91
C LEU A 229 -18.21 -24.35 0.02
N GLU A 230 -16.96 -24.64 -0.38
CA GLU A 230 -16.62 -25.84 -1.15
C GLU A 230 -16.90 -27.13 -0.37
N ALA A 231 -16.59 -27.16 0.94
CA ALA A 231 -16.90 -28.32 1.77
C ALA A 231 -18.42 -28.59 1.82
N TYR A 232 -19.22 -27.54 1.99
CA TYR A 232 -20.67 -27.66 2.01
C TYR A 232 -21.24 -27.99 0.62
N ALA A 233 -20.71 -27.41 -0.45
CA ALA A 233 -21.11 -27.70 -1.82
C ALA A 233 -20.81 -29.16 -2.20
N ASP A 234 -19.65 -29.69 -1.81
CA ASP A 234 -19.29 -31.09 -2.05
C ASP A 234 -20.26 -32.03 -1.32
N MET A 235 -20.72 -31.70 -0.10
CA MET A 235 -21.76 -32.46 0.61
C MET A 235 -23.13 -32.35 -0.07
N LEU A 236 -23.57 -31.13 -0.38
CA LEU A 236 -24.89 -30.86 -0.91
C LEU A 236 -25.08 -31.45 -2.31
N ASN A 237 -24.04 -31.40 -3.15
CA ASN A 237 -24.07 -31.98 -4.50
C ASN A 237 -24.02 -33.53 -4.48
N GLN A 238 -23.63 -34.16 -3.35
CA GLN A 238 -23.67 -35.61 -3.18
C GLN A 238 -25.03 -36.11 -2.69
N THR A 239 -25.65 -35.36 -1.77
CA THR A 239 -27.03 -35.61 -1.37
C THR A 239 -27.95 -35.24 -2.54
N THR A 240 -28.72 -36.19 -3.06
CA THR A 240 -29.66 -35.98 -4.19
C THR A 240 -30.88 -35.17 -3.74
N GLU A 241 -30.67 -34.11 -2.96
CA GLU A 241 -31.70 -33.19 -2.48
C GLU A 241 -32.12 -32.30 -3.66
N GLU A 242 -33.16 -32.75 -4.37
CA GLU A 242 -34.12 -31.93 -5.12
C GLU A 242 -33.55 -30.68 -5.81
N GLY A 243 -32.83 -30.86 -6.91
CA GLY A 243 -32.56 -29.77 -7.87
C GLY A 243 -31.68 -28.61 -7.38
N LYS A 244 -31.15 -28.66 -6.15
CA LYS A 244 -30.26 -27.64 -5.59
C LYS A 244 -28.81 -27.94 -5.98
N GLN A 245 -28.13 -27.00 -6.63
CA GLN A 245 -26.69 -27.11 -6.89
C GLN A 245 -25.95 -25.85 -6.47
N LEU A 246 -24.72 -26.06 -5.99
CA LEU A 246 -23.81 -24.99 -5.59
C LEU A 246 -22.50 -25.11 -6.36
N LYS A 247 -22.07 -24.00 -6.95
CA LYS A 247 -20.78 -23.87 -7.61
C LYS A 247 -20.07 -22.61 -7.15
N ILE A 248 -18.78 -22.73 -6.86
CA ILE A 248 -17.93 -21.62 -6.44
C ILE A 248 -16.89 -21.35 -7.54
N ASP A 249 -16.81 -20.09 -7.98
CA ASP A 249 -15.80 -19.61 -8.94
C ASP A 249 -14.99 -18.48 -8.29
N ILE A 250 -13.68 -18.44 -8.54
CA ILE A 250 -12.80 -17.32 -8.13
C ILE A 250 -12.71 -16.33 -9.30
N VAL A 251 -13.02 -15.06 -9.04
CA VAL A 251 -13.14 -14.01 -10.06
C VAL A 251 -12.27 -12.81 -9.66
N ASP A 252 -11.78 -12.04 -10.64
CA ASP A 252 -11.11 -10.76 -10.33
C ASP A 252 -12.13 -9.75 -9.79
N SER A 253 -11.82 -9.12 -8.66
CA SER A 253 -12.73 -8.20 -7.97
C SER A 253 -13.04 -6.93 -8.76
N LYS A 254 -12.21 -6.62 -9.78
CA LYS A 254 -12.37 -5.47 -10.68
C LYS A 254 -13.24 -5.79 -11.92
N PHE A 255 -13.60 -7.05 -12.12
CA PHE A 255 -14.41 -7.47 -13.26
C PHE A 255 -15.90 -7.48 -12.87
N SER A 256 -16.62 -6.40 -13.17
CA SER A 256 -18.07 -6.46 -13.19
C SER A 256 -18.49 -7.33 -14.38
N LEU A 257 -19.06 -8.51 -14.12
CA LEU A 257 -19.79 -9.26 -15.13
C LEU A 257 -20.93 -8.38 -15.66
N GLY A 258 -20.69 -7.74 -16.81
CA GLY A 258 -21.70 -6.98 -17.52
C GLY A 258 -22.82 -7.90 -17.94
N PHE A 259 -24.04 -7.59 -17.48
CA PHE A 259 -25.24 -8.24 -17.97
C PHE A 259 -25.43 -7.87 -19.45
N SER A 260 -25.44 -8.88 -20.32
CA SER A 260 -25.81 -8.74 -21.72
C SER A 260 -27.33 -8.56 -21.82
N GLY A 261 -27.79 -7.42 -22.33
CA GLY A 261 -29.21 -7.28 -22.66
C GLY A 261 -29.72 -5.86 -22.85
N PHE A 262 -29.18 -5.12 -23.82
CA PHE A 262 -29.94 -4.29 -24.76
C PHE A 262 -28.98 -3.74 -25.82
N VAL A 263 -28.99 -4.33 -27.02
CA VAL A 263 -28.31 -3.73 -28.18
C VAL A 263 -29.23 -2.62 -28.68
N VAL A 264 -28.88 -1.37 -28.36
CA VAL A 264 -29.19 -0.26 -29.27
C VAL A 264 -27.94 -0.08 -30.10
N GLU A 265 -28.01 -0.53 -31.35
CA GLU A 265 -27.03 -0.15 -32.35
C GLU A 265 -27.02 1.37 -32.45
N ASN A 266 -25.89 1.99 -32.11
CA ASN A 266 -25.52 3.23 -32.75
C ASN A 266 -24.04 3.17 -33.12
N SER A 267 -23.83 3.28 -34.41
CA SER A 267 -22.57 3.22 -35.14
C SER A 267 -21.66 4.40 -34.77
N GLY A 268 -20.38 4.12 -34.54
CA GLY A 268 -19.36 5.18 -34.40
C GLY A 268 -18.07 4.78 -33.69
N SER A 269 -17.15 4.18 -34.46
CA SER A 269 -15.67 4.23 -34.38
C SER A 269 -14.89 4.08 -33.05
N PRO A 270 -13.82 3.24 -33.03
CA PRO A 270 -13.01 2.98 -31.85
C PRO A 270 -11.83 3.97 -31.75
N ASN A 271 -11.72 4.69 -30.64
CA ASN A 271 -10.45 5.05 -29.98
C ASN A 271 -10.68 6.19 -28.97
N LYS A 272 -10.50 5.89 -27.68
CA LYS A 272 -9.71 6.68 -26.73
C LYS A 272 -9.76 6.02 -25.35
N ARG A 273 -8.60 5.53 -24.91
CA ARG A 273 -8.34 5.20 -23.50
C ARG A 273 -8.56 6.47 -22.68
N ALA A 274 -9.68 6.55 -21.95
CA ALA A 274 -9.93 7.61 -20.99
C ALA A 274 -9.32 7.21 -19.65
N ARG A 275 -8.14 7.77 -19.38
CA ARG A 275 -7.51 7.81 -18.07
C ARG A 275 -8.27 8.86 -17.25
N PHE A 276 -9.17 8.41 -16.37
CA PHE A 276 -9.74 9.22 -15.30
C PHE A 276 -9.16 8.72 -13.99
N GLU A 277 -8.05 9.34 -13.58
CA GLU A 277 -7.55 9.27 -12.21
C GLU A 277 -8.44 10.23 -11.40
N ASN A 278 -9.24 9.68 -10.48
CA ASN A 278 -10.00 10.47 -9.52
C ASN A 278 -9.19 10.50 -8.22
N GLU A 279 -8.36 11.53 -8.09
CA GLU A 279 -7.64 11.87 -6.86
C GLU A 279 -8.65 12.42 -5.84
N ASN A 280 -9.19 11.54 -4.98
CA ASN A 280 -9.62 11.80 -3.59
C ASN A 280 -10.50 10.66 -3.02
N SER A 281 -10.04 9.41 -3.07
CA SER A 281 -10.55 8.35 -2.19
C SER A 281 -9.39 7.65 -1.49
N VAL A 282 -8.84 8.32 -0.47
CA VAL A 282 -7.86 7.70 0.43
C VAL A 282 -8.55 6.50 1.11
N GLY A 283 -8.12 5.28 0.79
CA GLY A 283 -8.10 4.18 1.76
C GLY A 283 -9.05 2.98 1.58
N MET A 284 -9.78 2.81 0.49
CA MET A 284 -10.65 1.63 0.29
C MET A 284 -10.40 0.92 -1.05
N GLU A 285 -9.21 0.32 -1.19
CA GLU A 285 -8.97 -0.60 -2.29
C GLU A 285 -9.51 -2.00 -1.95
N LEU A 286 -10.25 -2.59 -2.87
CA LEU A 286 -10.70 -3.99 -2.79
C LEU A 286 -9.51 -4.92 -3.06
N ALA A 287 -9.53 -6.10 -2.43
CA ALA A 287 -8.61 -7.17 -2.80
C ALA A 287 -8.76 -7.53 -4.28
N ASP A 288 -7.66 -7.93 -4.94
CA ASP A 288 -7.68 -8.20 -6.39
C ASP A 288 -8.63 -9.35 -6.79
N GLN A 289 -8.91 -10.28 -5.87
CA GLN A 289 -9.75 -11.44 -6.10
C GLN A 289 -11.00 -11.45 -5.22
N ALA A 290 -12.08 -11.97 -5.79
CA ALA A 290 -13.40 -12.13 -5.20
C ALA A 290 -13.89 -13.58 -5.40
N ILE A 291 -14.89 -13.97 -4.61
CA ILE A 291 -15.53 -15.29 -4.73
C ILE A 291 -16.93 -15.08 -5.31
N LEU A 292 -17.29 -15.88 -6.30
CA LEU A 292 -18.62 -15.91 -6.89
C LEU A 292 -19.29 -17.23 -6.54
N LEU A 293 -20.31 -17.17 -5.69
CA LEU A 293 -21.18 -18.29 -5.37
C LEU A 293 -22.36 -18.30 -6.35
N LYS A 294 -22.44 -19.37 -7.13
CA LYS A 294 -23.55 -19.64 -8.05
C LYS A 294 -24.45 -20.70 -7.43
N MET A 295 -25.69 -20.33 -7.18
CA MET A 295 -26.70 -21.22 -6.66
C MET A 295 -27.72 -21.50 -7.76
N SER A 296 -28.01 -22.76 -8.04
CA SER A 296 -29.12 -23.15 -8.92
C SER A 296 -30.19 -23.89 -8.14
N TYR A 297 -31.44 -23.66 -8.53
CA TYR A 297 -32.60 -24.34 -7.98
C TYR A 297 -33.54 -24.73 -9.13
N ASP A 298 -33.73 -26.03 -9.30
CA ASP A 298 -34.71 -26.59 -10.23
C ASP A 298 -36.00 -26.89 -9.46
N ASN A 299 -37.07 -26.16 -9.77
CA ASN A 299 -38.37 -26.40 -9.17
C ASN A 299 -39.05 -27.57 -9.90
N SER A 300 -39.47 -28.61 -9.17
CA SER A 300 -40.06 -29.85 -9.73
C SER A 300 -41.40 -29.66 -10.45
N ALA A 301 -41.94 -28.43 -10.52
CA ALA A 301 -43.16 -28.09 -11.22
C ALA A 301 -42.89 -27.52 -12.65
N GLY A 302 -42.57 -28.40 -13.60
CA GLY A 302 -43.03 -28.28 -14.99
C GLY A 302 -42.47 -27.19 -15.93
N ALA A 303 -41.42 -26.45 -15.60
CA ALA A 303 -40.80 -25.51 -16.54
C ALA A 303 -39.27 -25.68 -16.65
N ASN A 304 -38.77 -25.86 -17.88
CA ASN A 304 -37.36 -26.11 -18.24
C ASN A 304 -36.40 -24.92 -18.00
N SER A 305 -36.62 -24.10 -16.97
CA SER A 305 -35.75 -22.97 -16.63
C SER A 305 -35.06 -23.20 -15.30
N SER A 306 -33.82 -23.70 -15.33
CA SER A 306 -32.96 -23.68 -14.14
C SER A 306 -32.80 -22.24 -13.66
N HIS A 307 -33.18 -21.97 -12.42
CA HIS A 307 -33.10 -20.64 -11.83
C HIS A 307 -31.78 -20.48 -11.11
N GLN A 308 -31.02 -19.43 -11.45
CA GLN A 308 -29.72 -19.17 -10.86
C GLN A 308 -29.70 -17.85 -10.08
N MET A 309 -28.98 -17.84 -8.96
CA MET A 309 -28.64 -16.67 -8.16
C MET A 309 -27.13 -16.61 -7.97
N ASN A 310 -26.54 -15.44 -8.22
CA ASN A 310 -25.11 -15.25 -8.13
C ASN A 310 -24.78 -14.23 -7.04
N ILE A 311 -24.07 -14.68 -6.01
CA ILE A 311 -23.61 -13.84 -4.90
C ILE A 311 -22.10 -13.67 -5.03
N ARG A 312 -21.63 -12.42 -5.09
CA ARG A 312 -20.22 -12.07 -5.09
C ARG A 312 -19.79 -11.68 -3.68
N PHE A 313 -18.72 -12.30 -3.19
CA PHE A 313 -18.04 -11.96 -1.95
C PHE A 313 -16.72 -11.25 -2.23
N GLN A 314 -16.49 -10.12 -1.58
CA GLN A 314 -15.31 -9.29 -1.74
C GLN A 314 -14.67 -9.02 -0.38
N TYR A 315 -13.40 -8.57 -0.37
CA TYR A 315 -12.67 -8.25 0.85
C TYR A 315 -12.06 -6.86 0.76
N ILE A 316 -12.20 -6.09 1.83
CA ILE A 316 -11.62 -4.76 2.00
C ILE A 316 -10.47 -4.88 3.01
N PRO A 317 -9.19 -4.96 2.57
CA PRO A 317 -8.06 -5.19 3.46
C PRO A 317 -7.87 -4.08 4.50
N ALA A 318 -8.19 -2.83 4.14
CA ALA A 318 -8.07 -1.68 5.04
C ALA A 318 -9.01 -1.77 6.26
N LEU A 319 -10.21 -2.32 6.07
CA LEU A 319 -11.19 -2.49 7.15
C LEU A 319 -11.16 -3.89 7.77
N GLN A 320 -10.50 -4.85 7.12
CA GLN A 320 -10.55 -6.28 7.46
C GLN A 320 -11.98 -6.83 7.47
N ILE A 321 -12.79 -6.42 6.51
CA ILE A 321 -14.21 -6.80 6.39
C ILE A 321 -14.46 -7.51 5.06
N VAL A 322 -15.32 -8.53 5.08
CA VAL A 322 -15.85 -9.20 3.88
C VAL A 322 -17.21 -8.60 3.54
N THR A 323 -17.49 -8.38 2.27
CA THR A 323 -18.77 -7.83 1.80
C THR A 323 -19.43 -8.79 0.82
N ALA A 324 -20.77 -8.76 0.76
CA ALA A 324 -21.53 -9.54 -0.22
C ALA A 324 -22.46 -8.64 -1.05
N GLU A 325 -22.56 -8.96 -2.33
CA GLU A 325 -23.55 -8.42 -3.24
C GLU A 325 -24.21 -9.56 -4.02
N CYS A 326 -25.53 -9.50 -4.18
CA CYS A 326 -26.22 -10.35 -5.16
C CYS A 326 -26.31 -9.57 -6.47
N LEU A 327 -25.92 -10.22 -7.57
CA LEU A 327 -25.83 -9.58 -8.88
C LEU A 327 -27.21 -9.31 -9.49
N GLU A 328 -28.22 -10.09 -9.10
CA GLU A 328 -29.58 -9.95 -9.61
C GLU A 328 -30.42 -8.95 -8.80
N ASN A 329 -30.30 -8.95 -7.47
CA ASN A 329 -31.03 -8.05 -6.58
C ASN A 329 -30.26 -7.83 -5.27
N THR A 330 -29.84 -6.61 -4.99
CA THR A 330 -29.03 -6.27 -3.81
C THR A 330 -29.76 -6.48 -2.47
N GLU A 331 -31.08 -6.34 -2.45
CA GLU A 331 -31.89 -6.40 -1.22
C GLU A 331 -32.20 -7.84 -0.76
N ILE A 332 -31.90 -8.85 -1.60
CA ILE A 332 -32.26 -10.24 -1.29
C ILE A 332 -31.49 -10.79 -0.07
N LEU A 333 -30.31 -10.23 0.20
CA LEU A 333 -29.42 -10.65 1.28
C LEU A 333 -29.70 -9.92 2.60
N ASP A 334 -30.50 -8.85 2.55
CA ASP A 334 -30.84 -8.04 3.72
C ASP A 334 -31.72 -8.83 4.69
N ASN A 335 -31.38 -8.74 5.98
CA ASN A 335 -32.09 -9.42 7.06
C ASN A 335 -32.27 -10.92 6.77
N LEU A 336 -31.22 -11.57 6.25
CA LEU A 336 -31.16 -13.03 6.19
C LEU A 336 -31.27 -13.63 7.59
N PHE A 337 -30.70 -12.93 8.57
CA PHE A 337 -30.90 -13.14 10.00
C PHE A 337 -31.47 -11.84 10.62
N PRO A 338 -32.25 -11.94 11.71
CA PRO A 338 -32.91 -10.79 12.30
C PRO A 338 -31.92 -9.67 12.69
N GLY A 339 -32.19 -8.46 12.20
CA GLY A 339 -31.40 -7.26 12.51
C GLY A 339 -30.04 -7.16 11.80
N ASP A 340 -29.77 -7.99 10.79
CA ASP A 340 -28.55 -7.92 9.96
C ASP A 340 -28.86 -7.34 8.58
N SER A 341 -29.04 -6.01 8.51
CA SER A 341 -29.33 -5.29 7.27
C SER A 341 -28.09 -4.97 6.43
N GLY A 342 -26.89 -5.25 6.96
CA GLY A 342 -25.61 -4.95 6.29
C GLY A 342 -25.31 -3.45 6.13
N ASN A 343 -26.10 -2.56 6.78
CA ASN A 343 -25.90 -1.11 6.70
C ASN A 343 -24.94 -0.57 7.78
N VAL A 344 -24.57 -1.40 8.76
CA VAL A 344 -23.73 -1.03 9.91
C VAL A 344 -22.41 -1.78 9.84
N SER A 345 -21.28 -1.10 10.09
CA SER A 345 -19.97 -1.77 10.17
C SER A 345 -19.94 -2.74 11.36
N PRO A 346 -19.54 -4.01 11.15
CA PRO A 346 -19.38 -4.98 12.23
C PRO A 346 -18.18 -4.69 13.13
N ASN A 347 -17.21 -3.86 12.70
CA ASN A 347 -16.02 -3.55 13.48
C ASN A 347 -16.25 -2.37 14.44
N LEU A 348 -16.05 -2.58 15.75
CA LEU A 348 -16.10 -1.51 16.76
C LEU A 348 -14.94 -0.51 16.64
N GLY A 349 -13.82 -0.89 16.02
CA GLY A 349 -12.71 0.03 15.76
C GLY A 349 -13.09 1.21 14.85
N ASP A 350 -14.06 1.00 13.95
CA ASP A 350 -14.52 2.01 13.00
C ASP A 350 -15.38 3.10 13.65
N CYS A 351 -15.93 2.90 14.86
CA CYS A 351 -16.72 3.94 15.53
C CYS A 351 -15.88 4.99 16.26
N HIS A 352 -14.56 4.78 16.40
CA HIS A 352 -13.64 5.72 17.04
C HIS A 352 -12.77 6.52 16.04
N GLY A 353 -12.72 6.10 14.78
CA GLY A 353 -12.02 6.78 13.70
C GLY A 353 -12.99 7.43 12.71
N THR A 354 -13.10 8.75 12.81
CA THR A 354 -13.85 9.67 11.94
C THR A 354 -15.38 9.48 11.88
N SER A 355 -16.06 10.58 12.14
CA SER A 355 -17.49 10.80 11.89
C SER A 355 -17.98 10.10 10.61
N SER A 356 -18.93 9.17 10.78
CA SER A 356 -19.87 8.76 9.74
C SER A 356 -19.25 8.20 8.45
N ILE A 357 -18.55 7.06 8.51
CA ILE A 357 -18.57 6.11 7.38
C ILE A 357 -19.93 5.41 7.40
N SER A 358 -21.00 6.17 7.14
CA SER A 358 -22.37 5.65 6.99
C SER A 358 -22.61 5.13 5.57
N THR A 359 -21.59 5.19 4.71
CA THR A 359 -21.74 4.88 3.28
C THR A 359 -20.53 4.08 2.85
N PHE A 360 -20.57 2.77 3.06
CA PHE A 360 -19.72 1.86 2.31
C PHE A 360 -19.90 2.17 0.82
N PRO A 361 -18.83 2.17 0.01
CA PRO A 361 -18.98 2.45 -1.40
C PRO A 361 -19.98 1.44 -1.98
N VAL A 362 -21.09 1.96 -2.51
CA VAL A 362 -22.24 1.18 -3.05
C VAL A 362 -21.78 0.08 -4.04
N LYS A 363 -20.58 0.24 -4.61
CA LYS A 363 -19.94 -0.69 -5.55
C LYS A 363 -19.22 -1.88 -4.90
N SER A 364 -19.20 -2.00 -3.57
CA SER A 364 -18.42 -3.01 -2.84
C SER A 364 -19.28 -4.01 -2.06
N GLY A 365 -20.60 -4.04 -2.27
CA GLY A 365 -21.53 -4.88 -1.51
C GLY A 365 -21.69 -4.46 -0.04
N LYS A 366 -22.48 -5.22 0.72
CA LYS A 366 -22.79 -4.94 2.12
C LYS A 366 -22.04 -5.85 3.10
N PRO A 367 -21.54 -5.32 4.23
CA PRO A 367 -20.84 -6.10 5.25
C PRO A 367 -21.81 -6.77 6.24
N TYR A 368 -22.42 -7.88 5.86
CA TYR A 368 -23.29 -8.63 6.77
C TYR A 368 -22.52 -9.28 7.91
N LEU A 369 -23.12 -9.38 9.09
CA LEU A 369 -22.53 -10.04 10.26
C LEU A 369 -22.43 -11.56 10.06
N TRP A 370 -23.46 -12.19 9.47
CA TRP A 370 -23.42 -13.62 9.15
C TRP A 370 -22.23 -13.96 8.24
N LEU A 371 -21.90 -13.06 7.31
CA LEU A 371 -20.81 -13.24 6.36
C LEU A 371 -19.44 -13.19 7.05
N GLN A 372 -19.24 -12.25 7.98
CA GLN A 372 -17.99 -12.19 8.74
C GLN A 372 -17.71 -13.50 9.46
N ARG A 373 -18.75 -14.05 10.11
CA ARG A 373 -18.64 -15.30 10.88
C ARG A 373 -18.23 -16.48 10.03
N ILE A 374 -18.88 -16.70 8.88
CA ILE A 374 -18.50 -17.79 7.96
C ILE A 374 -17.16 -17.54 7.25
N ALA A 375 -16.69 -16.29 7.19
CA ALA A 375 -15.34 -15.97 6.73
C ALA A 375 -14.26 -16.15 7.81
N GLY A 376 -14.64 -16.54 9.04
CA GLY A 376 -13.72 -16.71 10.17
C GLY A 376 -13.33 -15.40 10.87
N LEU A 377 -14.06 -14.31 10.61
CA LEU A 377 -13.88 -13.02 11.27
C LEU A 377 -14.88 -12.89 12.43
N GLN A 378 -14.36 -12.81 13.65
CA GLN A 378 -15.19 -12.66 14.86
C GLN A 378 -15.04 -11.24 15.41
N PHE A 379 -16.15 -10.49 15.34
CA PHE A 379 -16.26 -9.16 15.94
C PHE A 379 -17.01 -9.25 17.27
N LEU A 380 -16.55 -8.49 18.27
CA LEU A 380 -17.22 -8.41 19.57
C LEU A 380 -18.57 -7.69 19.43
N SER A 381 -19.65 -8.31 19.91
CA SER A 381 -20.98 -7.68 19.91
C SER A 381 -21.05 -6.56 20.95
N LYS A 382 -21.74 -5.45 20.62
CA LYS A 382 -22.06 -4.37 21.57
C LYS A 382 -22.98 -4.81 22.72
N SER A 383 -23.67 -5.95 22.57
CA SER A 383 -24.73 -6.42 23.47
C SER A 383 -24.34 -7.67 24.25
N ALA A 384 -23.14 -7.72 24.84
CA ALA A 384 -22.74 -8.82 25.72
C ALA A 384 -23.51 -8.84 27.07
N SER A 385 -24.47 -7.93 27.27
CA SER A 385 -25.25 -7.78 28.50
C SER A 385 -26.65 -8.39 28.46
N ASP A 386 -27.04 -9.07 27.38
CA ASP A 386 -28.31 -9.79 27.33
C ASP A 386 -28.04 -11.23 26.91
N GLY A 387 -28.64 -12.20 27.63
CA GLY A 387 -28.44 -13.65 27.47
C GLY A 387 -28.99 -14.21 26.16
N ASP A 388 -28.89 -13.47 25.06
CA ASP A 388 -29.35 -13.83 23.75
C ASP A 388 -28.32 -14.82 23.15
N GLU A 389 -28.49 -16.11 23.47
CA GLU A 389 -27.85 -17.23 22.77
C GLU A 389 -28.30 -17.24 21.29
N ARG A 390 -27.89 -16.22 20.54
CA ARG A 390 -28.10 -16.17 19.09
C ARG A 390 -27.29 -17.30 18.49
N LEU A 391 -27.98 -18.39 18.13
CA LEU A 391 -27.45 -19.51 17.35
C LEU A 391 -26.45 -18.99 16.32
N GLU A 392 -25.20 -19.37 16.47
CA GLU A 392 -24.15 -18.90 15.57
C GLU A 392 -24.45 -19.42 14.16
N PRO A 393 -24.52 -18.54 13.14
CA PRO A 393 -24.85 -18.94 11.79
C PRO A 393 -23.73 -19.81 11.24
N SER A 394 -23.98 -21.12 11.16
CA SER A 394 -23.10 -22.06 10.46
C SER A 394 -23.25 -21.88 8.95
N THR A 395 -22.25 -22.32 8.18
CA THR A 395 -22.31 -22.32 6.70
C THR A 395 -23.54 -23.05 6.19
N ALA A 396 -23.90 -24.17 6.82
CA ALA A 396 -25.10 -24.93 6.51
C ALA A 396 -26.38 -24.11 6.75
N ALA A 397 -26.48 -23.41 7.88
CA ALA A 397 -27.64 -22.57 8.18
C ALA A 397 -27.77 -21.41 7.20
N VAL A 398 -26.67 -20.70 6.91
CA VAL A 398 -26.63 -19.61 5.94
C VAL A 398 -27.10 -20.08 4.57
N ILE A 399 -26.53 -21.17 4.06
CA ILE A 399 -26.87 -21.67 2.72
C ILE A 399 -28.32 -22.16 2.65
N LYS A 400 -28.82 -22.85 3.69
CA LYS A 400 -30.25 -23.22 3.79
C LYS A 400 -31.16 -21.99 3.75
N GLN A 401 -30.82 -20.95 4.50
CA GLN A 401 -31.59 -19.70 4.50
C GLN A 401 -31.50 -18.97 3.17
N LEU A 402 -30.35 -18.96 2.49
CA LEU A 402 -30.21 -18.38 1.15
C LEU A 402 -31.10 -19.10 0.12
N PHE A 403 -31.17 -20.43 0.15
CA PHE A 403 -32.08 -21.18 -0.72
C PHE A 403 -33.55 -20.87 -0.41
N ARG A 404 -33.94 -20.84 0.89
CA ARG A 404 -35.30 -20.45 1.31
C ARG A 404 -35.64 -19.03 0.86
N ARG A 405 -34.72 -18.07 1.02
CA ARG A 405 -34.91 -16.68 0.60
C ARG A 405 -34.99 -16.55 -0.92
N PHE A 406 -34.15 -17.27 -1.67
CA PHE A 406 -34.21 -17.28 -3.12
C PHE A 406 -35.55 -17.84 -3.63
N ARG A 407 -35.98 -18.99 -3.10
CA ARG A 407 -37.25 -19.65 -3.46
C ARG A 407 -38.44 -18.74 -3.16
N SER A 408 -38.54 -18.25 -1.91
CA SER A 408 -39.64 -17.39 -1.48
C SER A 408 -39.74 -16.08 -2.26
N GLN A 409 -38.62 -15.41 -2.54
CA GLN A 409 -38.64 -14.15 -3.30
C GLN A 409 -39.06 -14.38 -4.76
N ARG A 410 -38.66 -15.50 -5.38
CA ARG A 410 -39.14 -15.85 -6.73
C ARG A 410 -40.62 -16.17 -6.75
N ILE A 411 -41.11 -16.96 -5.80
CA ILE A 411 -42.54 -17.27 -5.67
C ILE A 411 -43.33 -15.99 -5.44
N LEU A 412 -42.89 -15.14 -4.51
CA LEU A 412 -43.49 -13.84 -4.27
C LEU A 412 -43.51 -12.98 -5.54
N GLN A 413 -42.40 -12.88 -6.28
CA GLN A 413 -42.34 -12.13 -7.53
C GLN A 413 -43.33 -12.67 -8.57
N ASN A 414 -43.44 -14.00 -8.71
CA ASN A 414 -44.42 -14.63 -9.59
C ASN A 414 -45.87 -14.33 -9.16
N ILE A 415 -46.16 -14.36 -7.85
CA ILE A 415 -47.48 -14.01 -7.30
C ILE A 415 -47.79 -12.54 -7.59
N LEU A 416 -46.85 -11.63 -7.34
CA LEU A 416 -47.02 -10.20 -7.57
C LEU A 416 -47.24 -9.87 -9.06
N VAL A 417 -46.49 -10.52 -9.96
CA VAL A 417 -46.71 -10.42 -11.42
C VAL A 417 -48.09 -10.96 -11.78
N THR A 418 -48.52 -12.07 -11.18
CA THR A 418 -49.86 -12.63 -11.39
C THR A 418 -50.94 -11.64 -10.94
N PHE A 419 -50.78 -10.99 -9.79
CA PHE A 419 -51.74 -9.97 -9.32
C PHE A 419 -51.85 -8.75 -10.23
N ALA A 420 -50.76 -8.40 -10.92
CA ALA A 420 -50.77 -7.34 -11.92
C ALA A 420 -51.51 -7.74 -13.22
N THR A 421 -51.66 -9.04 -13.51
CA THR A 421 -52.48 -9.51 -14.64
C THR A 421 -53.96 -9.50 -14.26
N LEU A 422 -54.70 -8.47 -14.69
CA LEU A 422 -56.10 -8.27 -14.30
C LEU A 422 -57.07 -8.82 -15.37
N PRO A 423 -58.07 -9.66 -15.01
CA PRO A 423 -58.34 -10.23 -13.69
C PRO A 423 -57.43 -11.43 -13.38
N PRO A 424 -56.82 -11.50 -12.18
CA PRO A 424 -55.88 -12.56 -11.86
C PRO A 424 -56.63 -13.81 -11.39
N ASN A 425 -56.14 -14.97 -11.81
CA ASN A 425 -56.43 -16.20 -11.08
C ASN A 425 -55.43 -16.29 -9.92
N ILE A 426 -55.89 -16.04 -8.69
CA ILE A 426 -55.02 -16.04 -7.51
C ILE A 426 -54.45 -17.45 -7.32
N PRO A 427 -53.12 -17.63 -7.41
CA PRO A 427 -52.56 -18.97 -7.39
C PRO A 427 -52.53 -19.51 -5.96
N ILE A 428 -52.80 -20.80 -5.81
CA ILE A 428 -52.89 -21.49 -4.52
C ILE A 428 -51.95 -22.69 -4.54
N HIS A 429 -51.11 -22.79 -3.51
CA HIS A 429 -50.24 -23.95 -3.30
C HIS A 429 -51.02 -25.27 -3.27
N GLU A 430 -50.45 -26.34 -3.83
CA GLU A 430 -51.09 -27.66 -4.00
C GLU A 430 -51.70 -28.21 -2.69
N SER A 431 -50.96 -28.12 -1.58
CA SER A 431 -51.43 -28.61 -0.27
C SER A 431 -52.67 -27.88 0.28
N MET A 432 -52.93 -26.65 -0.18
CA MET A 432 -54.05 -25.82 0.30
C MET A 432 -55.22 -25.73 -0.69
N GLN A 433 -55.12 -26.39 -1.86
CA GLN A 433 -56.17 -26.31 -2.88
C GLN A 433 -57.53 -26.81 -2.38
N SER A 434 -57.58 -27.95 -1.69
CA SER A 434 -58.83 -28.55 -1.17
C SER A 434 -59.51 -27.64 -0.16
N PHE A 435 -58.74 -26.98 0.72
CA PHE A 435 -59.23 -26.03 1.71
C PHE A 435 -59.91 -24.83 1.05
N PHE A 436 -59.23 -24.16 0.11
CA PHE A 436 -59.77 -22.98 -0.57
C PHE A 436 -60.92 -23.31 -1.55
N GLN A 437 -60.95 -24.52 -2.12
CA GLN A 437 -62.09 -25.00 -2.90
C GLN A 437 -63.34 -25.14 -2.04
N ASN A 438 -63.24 -25.76 -0.85
CA ASN A 438 -64.37 -25.91 0.09
C ASN A 438 -64.91 -24.56 0.58
N LEU A 439 -64.02 -23.59 0.83
CA LEU A 439 -64.41 -22.20 1.13
C LEU A 439 -65.19 -21.60 -0.04
N SER A 440 -64.65 -21.67 -1.26
CA SER A 440 -65.27 -21.08 -2.45
C SER A 440 -66.66 -21.65 -2.77
N SER A 441 -66.89 -22.94 -2.53
CA SER A 441 -68.21 -23.59 -2.69
C SER A 441 -69.28 -23.08 -1.73
N SER A 442 -68.89 -22.43 -0.63
CA SER A 442 -69.81 -21.93 0.41
C SER A 442 -70.36 -20.52 0.13
N SER A 443 -69.93 -19.86 -0.96
CA SER A 443 -70.35 -18.49 -1.31
C SER A 443 -71.06 -18.41 -2.66
N SER A 444 -72.22 -17.74 -2.72
CA SER A 444 -72.99 -17.54 -3.96
C SER A 444 -72.51 -16.35 -4.81
N CYS A 445 -71.47 -15.65 -4.40
CA CYS A 445 -70.92 -14.46 -5.08
C CYS A 445 -69.41 -14.59 -5.22
N SER A 446 -68.85 -14.08 -6.32
CA SER A 446 -67.41 -14.00 -6.54
C SER A 446 -66.94 -12.55 -6.57
N SER A 447 -65.90 -12.27 -5.80
CA SER A 447 -65.17 -11.00 -5.80
C SER A 447 -63.98 -11.10 -6.74
N LEU A 448 -63.77 -10.09 -7.57
CA LEU A 448 -62.65 -10.03 -8.51
C LEU A 448 -61.64 -8.99 -8.03
N LEU A 449 -60.35 -9.31 -8.13
CA LEU A 449 -59.31 -8.29 -7.97
C LEU A 449 -59.28 -7.41 -9.22
N VAL A 450 -59.53 -6.11 -9.02
CA VAL A 450 -59.67 -5.12 -10.10
C VAL A 450 -58.45 -4.21 -10.19
N SER A 451 -57.69 -4.05 -9.10
CA SER A 451 -56.42 -3.33 -9.15
C SER A 451 -55.41 -3.88 -8.15
N TRP A 452 -54.14 -3.83 -8.54
CA TRP A 452 -52.97 -4.13 -7.72
C TRP A 452 -51.85 -3.16 -8.09
N ASN A 453 -51.54 -2.21 -7.21
CA ASN A 453 -50.55 -1.16 -7.47
C ASN A 453 -49.54 -1.06 -6.32
N THR A 454 -48.29 -0.78 -6.64
CA THR A 454 -47.27 -0.42 -5.64
C THR A 454 -47.57 0.98 -5.10
N CYS A 455 -47.55 1.14 -3.78
CA CYS A 455 -47.70 2.46 -3.14
C CYS A 455 -46.39 3.24 -3.30
N GLY A 456 -46.44 4.42 -3.91
CA GLY A 456 -45.25 5.22 -4.23
C GLY A 456 -44.78 6.10 -3.06
N ASP A 457 -45.68 6.91 -2.49
CA ASP A 457 -45.36 7.85 -1.42
C ASP A 457 -46.15 7.53 -0.14
N ILE A 458 -45.42 7.00 0.84
CA ILE A 458 -45.90 6.50 2.13
C ILE A 458 -46.66 7.59 2.91
N ALA A 459 -46.23 8.86 2.76
CA ALA A 459 -46.83 10.00 3.44
C ALA A 459 -48.16 10.43 2.78
N SER A 460 -48.24 10.39 1.45
CA SER A 460 -49.43 10.83 0.71
C SER A 460 -50.62 9.88 0.85
N GLU A 461 -50.37 8.59 1.11
CA GLU A 461 -51.40 7.55 1.23
C GLU A 461 -51.78 7.23 2.69
N GLY A 462 -51.22 7.94 3.68
CA GLY A 462 -51.54 7.73 5.11
C GLY A 462 -51.05 6.38 5.66
N ILE A 463 -50.07 5.75 5.01
CA ILE A 463 -49.61 4.39 5.33
C ILE A 463 -48.95 4.32 6.71
N GLU A 464 -48.27 5.40 7.13
CA GLU A 464 -47.66 5.50 8.47
C GLU A 464 -48.69 5.37 9.60
N ASP A 465 -49.89 5.91 9.41
CA ASP A 465 -50.97 5.83 10.40
C ASP A 465 -51.60 4.42 10.43
N MET A 466 -51.56 3.70 9.31
CA MET A 466 -52.18 2.38 9.15
C MET A 466 -51.35 1.24 9.74
N PHE A 467 -50.02 1.26 9.53
CA PHE A 467 -49.11 0.19 9.99
C PHE A 467 -48.24 0.61 11.18
N GLY A 468 -48.39 1.86 11.63
CA GLY A 468 -47.56 2.51 12.64
C GLY A 468 -46.22 2.97 12.07
N ARG A 469 -45.58 3.96 12.71
CA ARG A 469 -44.17 4.28 12.45
C ARG A 469 -43.31 3.09 12.84
N SER A 470 -43.01 2.22 11.87
CA SER A 470 -41.89 1.30 11.99
C SER A 470 -40.64 2.17 12.12
N SER A 471 -40.11 2.31 13.33
CA SER A 471 -38.90 3.07 13.61
C SER A 471 -37.63 2.45 12.98
N VAL A 472 -37.75 1.45 12.10
CA VAL A 472 -36.61 0.68 11.62
C VAL A 472 -36.77 0.41 10.12
N GLU A 473 -36.01 1.21 9.36
CA GLU A 473 -35.39 0.89 8.06
C GLU A 473 -36.32 0.61 6.86
N ASN A 474 -35.93 1.16 5.71
CA ASN A 474 -36.60 1.20 4.41
C ASN A 474 -36.76 -0.20 3.73
N THR A 475 -37.16 -1.22 4.50
CA THR A 475 -37.06 -2.65 4.17
C THR A 475 -38.41 -3.28 3.80
N CYS A 476 -39.50 -2.52 3.88
CA CYS A 476 -40.85 -3.00 3.59
C CYS A 476 -41.39 -2.40 2.29
N ARG A 477 -42.09 -3.22 1.50
CA ARG A 477 -42.80 -2.83 0.28
C ARG A 477 -44.29 -2.77 0.57
N TYR A 478 -44.95 -1.73 0.09
CA TYR A 478 -46.38 -1.50 0.30
C TYR A 478 -47.14 -1.63 -1.02
N PHE A 479 -48.27 -2.34 -0.99
CA PHE A 479 -49.14 -2.49 -2.15
C PHE A 479 -50.59 -2.17 -1.80
N LYS A 480 -51.32 -1.61 -2.76
CA LYS A 480 -52.75 -1.32 -2.70
C LYS A 480 -53.50 -2.25 -3.64
N ALA A 481 -54.42 -3.01 -3.08
CA ALA A 481 -55.31 -3.93 -3.79
C ALA A 481 -56.76 -3.46 -3.72
N SER A 482 -57.54 -3.63 -4.79
CA SER A 482 -58.98 -3.34 -4.78
C SER A 482 -59.79 -4.53 -5.27
N LEU A 483 -60.65 -5.06 -4.39
CA LEU A 483 -61.59 -6.12 -4.71
C LEU A 483 -62.95 -5.52 -5.07
N LYS A 484 -63.57 -6.02 -6.15
CA LYS A 484 -64.92 -5.64 -6.56
C LYS A 484 -65.86 -6.83 -6.41
N ARG A 485 -66.99 -6.60 -5.75
CA ARG A 485 -68.11 -7.54 -5.64
C ARG A 485 -69.38 -6.80 -6.07
N GLN A 486 -69.95 -7.16 -7.21
CA GLN A 486 -71.07 -6.43 -7.82
C GLN A 486 -70.74 -4.93 -8.00
N ASN A 487 -71.40 -4.02 -7.28
CA ASN A 487 -71.11 -2.57 -7.28
C ASN A 487 -70.30 -2.10 -6.06
N VAL A 488 -69.88 -3.01 -5.17
CA VAL A 488 -69.15 -2.66 -3.95
C VAL A 488 -67.66 -2.89 -4.13
N TYR A 489 -66.87 -1.88 -3.79
CA TYR A 489 -65.40 -1.94 -3.80
C TYR A 489 -64.85 -2.03 -2.37
N LEU A 490 -63.88 -2.92 -2.18
CA LEU A 490 -63.10 -3.05 -0.95
C LEU A 490 -61.64 -2.71 -1.27
N HIS A 491 -61.10 -1.70 -0.59
CA HIS A 491 -59.70 -1.31 -0.73
C HIS A 491 -58.86 -1.91 0.40
N LEU A 492 -57.72 -2.47 0.03
CA LEU A 492 -56.82 -3.20 0.90
C LEU A 492 -55.40 -2.66 0.71
N TYR A 493 -54.66 -2.62 1.80
CA TYR A 493 -53.24 -2.30 1.81
C TYR A 493 -52.49 -3.48 2.41
N VAL A 494 -51.33 -3.82 1.84
CA VAL A 494 -50.46 -4.87 2.37
C VAL A 494 -49.05 -4.36 2.52
N GLU A 495 -48.45 -4.63 3.67
CA GLU A 495 -47.03 -4.44 3.95
C GLU A 495 -46.32 -5.78 3.85
N ILE A 496 -45.30 -5.85 3.01
CA ILE A 496 -44.45 -7.02 2.82
C ILE A 496 -43.01 -6.64 3.18
N CYS A 497 -42.50 -7.19 4.28
CA CYS A 497 -41.13 -6.97 4.73
C CYS A 497 -40.12 -7.77 3.87
N SER A 498 -38.87 -7.30 3.78
CA SER A 498 -37.78 -8.04 3.14
C SER A 498 -37.57 -9.44 3.75
N GLU A 499 -37.93 -9.61 5.02
CA GLU A 499 -37.88 -10.87 5.78
C GLU A 499 -38.94 -11.92 5.38
N TYR A 500 -39.81 -11.63 4.41
CA TYR A 500 -40.81 -12.58 3.93
C TYR A 500 -40.17 -13.93 3.51
N PRO A 501 -40.75 -15.09 3.88
CA PRO A 501 -42.03 -15.29 4.58
C PRO A 501 -41.88 -15.46 6.10
N VAL A 502 -40.66 -15.34 6.64
CA VAL A 502 -40.39 -15.48 8.09
C VAL A 502 -41.20 -14.45 8.88
N LYS A 503 -41.23 -13.22 8.38
CA LYS A 503 -42.18 -12.19 8.84
C LYS A 503 -43.41 -12.20 7.93
N ALA A 504 -44.55 -12.54 8.51
CA ALA A 504 -45.82 -12.56 7.79
C ALA A 504 -46.19 -11.14 7.26
N PRO A 505 -46.74 -11.04 6.05
CA PRO A 505 -47.23 -9.78 5.50
C PRO A 505 -48.44 -9.29 6.31
N ARG A 506 -48.54 -7.97 6.49
CA ARG A 506 -49.61 -7.34 7.27
C ARG A 506 -50.63 -6.70 6.35
N TRP A 507 -51.91 -7.03 6.51
CA TRP A 507 -53.01 -6.47 5.75
C TRP A 507 -53.75 -5.40 6.54
N TYR A 508 -54.17 -4.34 5.87
CA TYR A 508 -55.04 -3.30 6.41
C TYR A 508 -56.23 -3.10 5.47
N ILE A 509 -57.43 -3.09 6.03
CA ILE A 509 -58.67 -3.03 5.26
C ILE A 509 -59.30 -1.64 5.42
N VAL A 510 -59.53 -0.95 4.31
CA VAL A 510 -60.14 0.39 4.32
C VAL A 510 -61.60 0.31 3.88
N SER A 511 -62.49 0.82 4.72
CA SER A 511 -63.89 1.06 4.35
C SER A 511 -63.99 2.36 3.56
N ASN A 512 -64.61 2.35 2.39
CA ASN A 512 -64.68 3.51 1.50
C ASN A 512 -65.57 4.63 2.11
N GLU A 513 -64.98 5.78 2.45
CA GLU A 513 -65.71 6.95 2.96
C GLU A 513 -66.28 7.87 1.86
N GLN A 514 -65.83 7.74 0.60
CA GLN A 514 -66.17 8.68 -0.49
C GLN A 514 -67.25 8.18 -1.46
N ALA A 515 -67.96 7.10 -1.13
CA ALA A 515 -69.03 6.60 -1.97
C ALA A 515 -70.32 7.45 -1.79
N SER A 516 -70.88 7.90 -2.92
CA SER A 516 -72.19 8.53 -3.06
C SER A 516 -73.25 7.83 -2.20
N ARG A 517 -74.21 8.59 -1.65
CA ARG A 517 -75.22 8.24 -0.61
C ARG A 517 -75.91 6.85 -0.64
N SER A 518 -75.76 6.03 -1.67
CA SER A 518 -76.29 4.67 -1.82
C SER A 518 -75.28 3.53 -1.54
N GLU A 519 -73.99 3.80 -1.38
CA GLU A 519 -72.91 2.80 -1.28
C GLU A 519 -72.12 2.89 0.04
N LYS A 520 -72.77 3.27 1.15
CA LYS A 520 -72.11 3.32 2.45
C LYS A 520 -71.92 1.91 3.02
N ILE A 521 -70.72 1.35 2.90
CA ILE A 521 -70.24 0.37 3.87
C ILE A 521 -70.07 1.15 5.18
N ALA A 522 -70.83 0.80 6.21
CA ALA A 522 -70.88 1.55 7.46
C ALA A 522 -69.47 1.74 8.04
N LEU A 523 -69.17 2.97 8.47
CA LEU A 523 -67.88 3.46 8.97
C LEU A 523 -67.28 2.67 10.16
N HIS A 524 -67.95 1.67 10.70
CA HIS A 524 -67.41 0.75 11.71
C HIS A 524 -67.99 -0.65 11.51
N ASP A 525 -67.57 -1.35 10.45
CA ASP A 525 -67.90 -2.75 10.33
C ASP A 525 -66.92 -3.58 11.19
N GLU A 526 -67.38 -3.99 12.38
CA GLU A 526 -66.65 -4.92 13.25
C GLU A 526 -66.20 -6.19 12.51
N ARG A 527 -66.94 -6.59 11.46
CA ARG A 527 -66.60 -7.74 10.62
C ARG A 527 -65.33 -7.51 9.82
N LEU A 528 -65.11 -6.30 9.29
CA LEU A 528 -63.86 -5.98 8.56
C LEU A 528 -62.66 -5.96 9.51
N LYS A 529 -62.81 -5.41 10.72
CA LYS A 529 -61.78 -5.48 11.75
C LYS A 529 -61.50 -6.92 12.20
N ALA A 530 -62.55 -7.75 12.30
CA ALA A 530 -62.39 -9.16 12.62
C ALA A 530 -61.66 -9.93 11.51
N ILE A 531 -61.96 -9.66 10.24
CA ILE A 531 -61.22 -10.24 9.10
C ILE A 531 -59.76 -9.79 9.14
N GLN A 532 -59.49 -8.50 9.33
CA GLN A 532 -58.14 -7.97 9.44
C GLN A 532 -57.35 -8.61 10.59
N ALA A 533 -57.94 -8.65 11.79
CA ALA A 533 -57.32 -9.27 12.95
C ALA A 533 -57.01 -10.75 12.70
N LYS A 534 -57.94 -11.48 12.07
CA LYS A 534 -57.80 -12.90 11.80
C LYS A 534 -56.73 -13.21 10.74
N VAL A 535 -56.70 -12.46 9.64
CA VAL A 535 -55.69 -12.61 8.58
C VAL A 535 -54.28 -12.30 9.08
N ASN A 536 -54.14 -11.37 10.01
CA ASN A 536 -52.85 -10.93 10.54
C ASN A 536 -52.39 -11.73 11.77
N ALA A 537 -53.30 -12.23 12.62
CA ALA A 537 -52.96 -12.94 13.85
C ALA A 537 -52.96 -14.47 13.68
N ASP A 538 -53.94 -15.01 12.95
CA ASP A 538 -54.15 -16.45 12.78
C ASP A 538 -53.73 -16.93 11.38
N TYR A 539 -52.72 -16.28 10.77
CA TYR A 539 -52.26 -16.60 9.41
C TYR A 539 -51.76 -18.04 9.24
N LEU A 540 -51.34 -18.71 10.33
CA LEU A 540 -50.91 -20.11 10.33
C LEU A 540 -52.03 -21.07 9.87
N GLU A 541 -53.30 -20.71 10.04
CA GLU A 541 -54.43 -21.54 9.59
C GLU A 541 -54.58 -21.52 8.05
N LEU A 542 -53.99 -20.52 7.40
CA LEU A 542 -54.02 -20.32 5.94
C LEU A 542 -52.86 -21.01 5.22
N VAL A 543 -52.01 -21.71 5.96
CA VAL A 543 -50.82 -22.39 5.47
C VAL A 543 -50.83 -23.84 5.96
N ASP A 544 -50.16 -24.71 5.24
CA ASP A 544 -49.81 -26.03 5.72
C ASP A 544 -48.51 -25.94 6.54
N VAL A 545 -48.63 -26.04 7.88
CA VAL A 545 -47.50 -25.87 8.81
C VAL A 545 -46.44 -26.96 8.66
N GLU A 546 -46.81 -28.14 8.15
CA GLU A 546 -45.88 -29.24 7.89
C GLU A 546 -45.05 -29.00 6.63
N ASN A 547 -45.49 -28.10 5.75
CA ASN A 547 -44.83 -27.80 4.49
C ASN A 547 -44.25 -26.39 4.46
N ASP A 548 -42.94 -26.28 4.66
CA ASP A 548 -42.16 -25.04 4.58
C ASP A 548 -42.38 -24.25 3.27
N GLU A 549 -42.69 -24.91 2.14
CA GLU A 549 -42.95 -24.24 0.85
C GLU A 549 -44.27 -23.49 0.83
N CYS A 550 -45.24 -23.93 1.64
CA CYS A 550 -46.56 -23.34 1.68
C CYS A 550 -46.49 -21.89 2.19
N PHE A 551 -45.57 -21.59 3.10
CA PHE A 551 -45.34 -20.24 3.62
C PHE A 551 -44.94 -19.22 2.54
N ASP A 552 -44.31 -19.67 1.46
CA ASP A 552 -43.92 -18.81 0.34
C ASP A 552 -45.14 -18.23 -0.41
N TRP A 553 -46.31 -18.86 -0.25
CA TRP A 553 -47.59 -18.49 -0.88
C TRP A 553 -48.52 -17.68 0.03
N LEU A 554 -48.08 -17.35 1.25
CA LEU A 554 -48.91 -16.78 2.30
C LEU A 554 -49.66 -15.51 1.87
N VAL A 555 -49.01 -14.60 1.13
CA VAL A 555 -49.68 -13.37 0.63
C VAL A 555 -50.90 -13.71 -0.24
N ALA A 556 -50.78 -14.73 -1.09
CA ALA A 556 -51.87 -15.16 -1.97
C ALA A 556 -52.99 -15.86 -1.19
N HIS A 557 -52.64 -16.72 -0.24
CA HIS A 557 -53.61 -17.39 0.63
C HIS A 557 -54.40 -16.39 1.48
N GLN A 558 -53.75 -15.37 2.03
CA GLN A 558 -54.42 -14.29 2.76
C GLN A 558 -55.36 -13.48 1.87
N LEU A 559 -54.93 -13.11 0.65
CA LEU A 559 -55.80 -12.40 -0.29
C LEU A 559 -57.02 -13.24 -0.69
N CYS A 560 -56.82 -14.53 -0.97
CA CYS A 560 -57.91 -15.48 -1.24
C CYS A 560 -58.91 -15.54 -0.07
N TYR A 561 -58.40 -15.61 1.16
CA TYR A 561 -59.25 -15.65 2.34
C TYR A 561 -60.02 -14.33 2.56
N ILE A 562 -59.37 -13.18 2.37
CA ILE A 562 -60.03 -11.86 2.41
C ILE A 562 -61.13 -11.78 1.34
N ALA A 563 -60.83 -12.20 0.11
CA ALA A 563 -61.79 -12.23 -0.99
C ALA A 563 -63.00 -13.13 -0.67
N HIS A 564 -62.75 -14.33 -0.11
CA HIS A 564 -63.83 -15.21 0.32
C HIS A 564 -64.68 -14.59 1.45
N CYS A 565 -64.06 -14.02 2.49
CA CYS A 565 -64.79 -13.35 3.57
C CYS A 565 -65.59 -12.15 3.03
N PHE A 566 -65.04 -11.41 2.06
CA PHE A 566 -65.75 -10.36 1.36
C PHE A 566 -66.97 -10.94 0.62
N ASN A 567 -66.90 -12.11 0.00
CA ASN A 567 -68.08 -12.72 -0.63
C ASN A 567 -69.17 -13.12 0.38
N VAL A 568 -68.79 -13.67 1.53
CA VAL A 568 -69.73 -14.10 2.59
C VAL A 568 -70.44 -12.91 3.23
N MET A 569 -69.75 -11.79 3.45
CA MET A 569 -70.35 -10.57 4.02
C MET A 569 -71.46 -9.95 3.15
N GLY A 570 -71.57 -10.35 1.87
CA GLY A 570 -72.64 -9.92 0.96
C GLY A 570 -73.93 -10.72 1.10
N GLY A 571 -73.90 -11.86 1.80
CA GLY A 571 -75.06 -12.71 2.10
C GLY A 571 -75.38 -12.77 3.61
N SER A 572 -76.39 -13.56 3.99
CA SER A 572 -76.78 -13.80 5.39
C SER A 572 -75.84 -14.78 6.14
N GLY A 573 -74.65 -15.03 5.62
CA GLY A 573 -73.71 -16.02 6.15
C GLY A 573 -72.90 -15.52 7.34
N THR A 574 -72.71 -16.38 8.34
CA THR A 574 -71.69 -16.22 9.40
C THR A 574 -70.28 -16.31 8.80
N LEU A 575 -69.36 -15.47 9.27
CA LEU A 575 -67.95 -15.54 8.88
C LEU A 575 -67.39 -16.96 9.13
N PRO A 576 -66.63 -17.53 8.18
CA PRO A 576 -66.07 -18.87 8.35
C PRO A 576 -65.18 -18.92 9.60
N CYS A 577 -65.54 -19.84 10.51
CA CYS A 577 -64.79 -20.06 11.74
C CYS A 577 -63.63 -21.02 11.45
N LEU A 578 -62.42 -20.49 11.30
CA LEU A 578 -61.21 -21.29 11.10
C LEU A 578 -60.81 -22.21 12.29
N THR A 579 -61.56 -22.21 13.40
CA THR A 579 -61.22 -22.92 14.65
C THR A 579 -61.15 -24.45 14.58
N SER A 580 -61.44 -25.07 13.42
CA SER A 580 -61.42 -26.53 13.29
C SER A 580 -60.01 -27.13 13.16
N ARG A 581 -58.99 -26.34 12.76
CA ARG A 581 -57.61 -26.83 12.62
C ARG A 581 -56.74 -26.73 13.88
N ARG A 582 -57.16 -26.02 14.92
CA ARG A 582 -56.43 -25.91 16.20
C ARG A 582 -56.33 -27.22 16.99
N ALA A 583 -57.08 -28.26 16.63
CA ALA A 583 -57.13 -29.49 17.41
C ALA A 583 -55.84 -30.34 17.39
N ASN A 584 -54.89 -30.07 16.48
CA ASN A 584 -53.69 -30.91 16.31
C ASN A 584 -52.35 -30.16 16.37
N ILE A 585 -52.30 -28.89 16.77
CA ILE A 585 -51.04 -28.11 16.77
C ILE A 585 -50.86 -27.40 18.11
N CYS A 586 -50.33 -28.13 19.10
CA CYS A 586 -49.44 -27.66 20.17
C CYS A 586 -49.09 -28.84 21.12
N PRO A 587 -47.86 -28.82 21.66
CA PRO A 587 -46.74 -29.68 21.30
C PRO A 587 -46.94 -31.18 21.57
#